data_AF-A0A8X6SZR7-F1
#
_entry.id   AF-A0A8X6SZR7-F1
#
_cell.length_a   1.000
_cell.length_b   1.000
_cell.length_c   1.000
_cell.angle_alpha   90.00
_cell.angle_beta   90.00
_cell.angle_gamma   90.00
#
_symmetry.space_group_name_H-M   'P 1'
#
loop_
_entity.id
_entity.type
_entity.pdbx_description
1 polymer ?
#
loop_
_entity_poly.entity_id
_entity_poly.type
_entity_poly.pdbx_seq_one_letter_code
_entity_poly.pdbx_strand_id
1 'polypeptide(L)'
;MLAREPTERANNYDFVKDLILKRCRLNSEKLKQCFYRHQKSAEKSWRNYAHELNSYFSEWIAELQVKTFEQLKDLLITEQLKYRVPAEVREHFLDDWIKLKTPYELAEKLDEYESIRVSEEKSLRKIVTNSKVV
;
A
#
# COMPACT_ATOMS: atom_id res chain seq x y z
N MET A 1 10.18 26.42 12.79
CA MET A 1 11.35 25.83 13.47
C MET A 1 11.19 24.32 13.43
N LEU A 2 12.13 23.60 12.80
CA LEU A 2 12.16 22.15 12.82
C LEU A 2 12.46 21.73 14.27
N ALA A 3 11.46 21.21 14.97
CA ALA A 3 11.64 20.68 16.32
C ALA A 3 12.63 19.51 16.24
N ARG A 4 13.84 19.73 16.74
CA ARG A 4 14.86 18.69 16.87
C ARG A 4 14.41 17.77 18.00
N GLU A 5 13.94 16.57 17.66
CA GLU A 5 13.53 15.58 18.66
C GLU A 5 14.72 15.18 19.57
N PRO A 6 14.46 14.81 20.84
CA PRO A 6 15.51 14.58 21.82
C PRO A 6 16.32 13.33 21.47
N THR A 7 17.65 13.50 21.47
CA THR A 7 18.69 12.54 21.10
C THR A 7 18.73 11.26 21.95
N GLU A 8 17.96 11.17 23.03
CA GLU A 8 17.94 10.01 23.95
C GLU A 8 17.21 8.79 23.38
N ARG A 9 16.28 8.96 22.41
CA ARG A 9 15.57 7.84 21.75
C ARG A 9 16.26 7.32 20.50
N ALA A 10 17.35 7.97 20.06
CA ALA A 10 18.08 7.59 18.85
C ALA A 10 18.87 6.27 18.98
N ASN A 11 19.11 5.79 20.20
CA ASN A 11 19.72 4.49 20.46
C ASN A 11 18.70 3.33 20.50
N ASN A 12 17.40 3.62 20.48
CA ASN A 12 16.38 2.59 20.38
C ASN A 12 16.19 2.24 18.89
N TYR A 13 16.83 1.13 18.48
CA TYR A 13 16.80 0.63 17.11
C TYR A 13 15.37 0.49 16.59
N ASP A 14 14.44 -0.02 17.40
CA ASP A 14 13.05 -0.22 16.97
C ASP A 14 12.32 1.11 16.78
N PHE A 15 12.53 2.09 17.65
CA PHE A 15 11.95 3.44 17.49
C PHE A 15 12.51 4.16 16.25
N VAL A 16 13.82 4.11 16.03
CA VAL A 16 14.46 4.73 14.86
C VAL A 16 14.07 4.01 13.58
N LYS A 17 14.00 2.67 13.61
CA LYS A 17 13.52 1.83 12.51
C LYS A 17 12.07 2.17 12.18
N ASP A 18 11.17 2.26 13.16
CA ASP A 18 9.77 2.62 12.95
C ASP A 18 9.61 4.05 12.43
N LEU A 19 10.42 5.00 12.91
CA LEU A 19 10.39 6.38 12.44
C LEU A 19 10.91 6.50 10.99
N ILE A 20 12.00 5.81 10.65
CA ILE A 20 12.54 5.74 9.29
C ILE A 20 11.56 5.03 8.37
N LEU A 21 11.03 3.88 8.78
CA LEU A 21 10.02 3.14 8.03
C LEU A 21 8.79 4.00 7.81
N LYS A 22 8.28 4.69 8.83
CA LYS A 22 7.15 5.63 8.71
C LYS A 22 7.46 6.77 7.75
N ARG A 23 8.68 7.33 7.78
CA ARG A 23 9.08 8.41 6.88
C ARG A 23 9.27 7.95 5.43
N CYS A 24 9.81 6.76 5.19
CA CYS A 24 9.90 6.13 3.87
C CYS A 24 8.53 5.69 3.34
N ARG A 25 7.67 5.12 4.21
CA ARG A 25 6.26 4.81 3.94
C ARG A 25 5.49 6.05 3.46
N LEU A 26 5.79 7.21 4.04
CA LEU A 26 5.20 8.49 3.67
C LEU A 26 5.75 9.10 2.38
N ASN A 27 6.82 8.58 1.77
CA ASN A 27 7.39 9.18 0.57
C ASN A 27 6.79 8.57 -0.71
N SER A 28 6.93 7.25 -0.90
CA SER A 28 6.39 6.54 -2.07
C SER A 28 4.86 6.58 -2.15
N GLU A 29 4.17 6.31 -1.04
CA GLU A 29 2.70 6.34 -1.00
C GLU A 29 2.16 7.76 -1.20
N LYS A 30 2.88 8.78 -0.73
CA LYS A 30 2.49 10.18 -0.95
C LYS A 30 2.69 10.59 -2.40
N LEU A 31 3.78 10.18 -3.05
CA LEU A 31 3.99 10.43 -4.49
C LEU A 31 2.89 9.76 -5.31
N LYS A 32 2.52 8.52 -4.95
CA LYS A 32 1.37 7.81 -5.53
C LYS A 32 0.06 8.58 -5.33
N GLN A 33 -0.21 9.03 -4.10
CA GLN A 33 -1.41 9.82 -3.80
C GLN A 33 -1.42 11.14 -4.55
N CYS A 34 -0.28 11.83 -4.66
CA CYS A 34 -0.12 13.00 -5.50
C CYS A 34 -0.48 12.65 -6.94
N PHE A 35 0.09 11.60 -7.52
CA PHE A 35 -0.22 11.20 -8.89
C PHE A 35 -1.72 10.93 -9.14
N TYR A 36 -2.39 10.13 -8.30
CA TYR A 36 -3.80 9.76 -8.53
C TYR A 36 -4.83 10.81 -8.09
N ARG A 37 -4.51 11.63 -7.09
CA ARG A 37 -5.45 12.63 -6.55
C ARG A 37 -5.21 14.03 -7.09
N HIS A 38 -4.13 14.24 -7.85
CA HIS A 38 -3.86 15.54 -8.43
C HIS A 38 -4.96 15.91 -9.42
N GLN A 39 -5.42 17.15 -9.34
CA GLN A 39 -6.43 17.71 -10.22
C GLN A 39 -5.90 19.00 -10.82
N LYS A 40 -6.25 19.26 -12.08
CA LYS A 40 -5.83 20.48 -12.76
C LYS A 40 -6.56 21.69 -12.14
N SER A 41 -5.81 22.67 -11.66
CA SER A 41 -6.40 23.96 -11.27
C SER A 41 -6.87 24.75 -12.50
N ALA A 42 -7.86 25.64 -12.33
CA ALA A 42 -8.41 26.43 -13.43
C ALA A 42 -7.33 27.29 -14.13
N GLU A 43 -6.41 27.84 -13.36
CA GLU A 43 -5.32 28.73 -13.82
C GLU A 43 -4.15 28.00 -14.51
N LYS A 44 -4.03 26.68 -14.31
CA LYS A 44 -2.89 25.90 -14.81
C LYS A 44 -3.12 25.40 -16.23
N SER A 45 -2.09 25.54 -17.07
CA SER A 45 -2.09 24.97 -18.42
C SER A 45 -2.05 23.44 -18.39
N TRP A 46 -2.61 22.78 -19.40
CA TRP A 46 -2.53 21.33 -19.54
C TRP A 46 -1.09 20.81 -19.64
N ARG A 47 -0.18 21.60 -20.24
CA ARG A 47 1.25 21.28 -20.33
C ARG A 47 1.90 21.23 -18.94
N ASN A 48 1.61 22.20 -18.08
CA ASN A 48 2.17 22.24 -16.73
C ASN A 48 1.61 21.09 -15.87
N TYR A 49 0.31 20.79 -16.00
CA TYR A 49 -0.31 19.66 -15.33
C TYR A 49 0.29 18.32 -15.75
N ALA A 50 0.51 18.10 -17.05
CA ALA A 50 1.17 16.90 -17.55
C ALA A 50 2.62 16.77 -17.02
N HIS A 51 3.34 17.89 -16.90
CA HIS A 51 4.69 17.89 -16.34
C HIS A 51 4.71 17.48 -14.87
N GLU A 52 3.77 17.98 -14.07
CA GLU A 52 3.65 17.62 -12.65
C GLU A 52 3.29 16.14 -12.46
N LEU A 53 2.32 15.63 -13.23
CA LEU A 53 2.00 14.20 -13.24
C LEU A 53 3.22 13.35 -13.58
N ASN A 54 3.99 13.77 -14.60
CA ASN A 54 5.21 13.06 -14.98
C ASN A 54 6.28 13.11 -13.88
N SER A 55 6.42 14.23 -13.17
CA SER A 55 7.36 14.35 -12.04
C SER A 55 6.97 13.38 -10.92
N TYR A 56 5.71 13.41 -10.48
CA TYR A 56 5.23 12.52 -9.42
C TYR A 56 5.39 11.05 -9.79
N PHE A 57 5.05 10.67 -11.02
CA PHE A 57 5.19 9.31 -11.50
C PHE A 57 6.65 8.87 -11.58
N SER A 58 7.52 9.72 -12.14
CA SER A 58 8.94 9.44 -12.30
C SER A 58 9.65 9.31 -10.95
N GLU A 59 9.35 10.19 -10.01
CA GLU A 59 9.86 10.10 -8.63
C GLU A 59 9.33 8.85 -7.92
N TRP A 60 8.06 8.49 -8.12
CA TRP A 60 7.45 7.31 -7.52
C TRP A 60 8.11 6.01 -7.97
N ILE A 61 8.30 5.83 -9.28
CA ILE A 61 8.93 4.62 -9.83
C ILE A 61 10.44 4.56 -9.48
N ALA A 62 11.10 5.72 -9.37
CA ALA A 62 12.49 5.82 -8.95
C ALA A 62 12.66 5.41 -7.48
N GLU A 63 11.78 5.88 -6.59
CA GLU A 63 11.76 5.51 -5.17
C GLU A 63 11.54 3.99 -5.00
N LEU A 64 10.68 3.40 -5.84
CA LEU A 64 10.42 1.96 -5.85
C LEU A 64 11.51 1.13 -6.55
N GLN A 65 12.55 1.78 -7.09
CA GLN A 65 13.66 1.16 -7.82
C GLN A 65 13.20 0.30 -9.01
N VAL A 66 12.17 0.75 -9.73
CA VAL A 66 11.69 0.11 -10.95
C VAL A 66 12.64 0.42 -12.10
N LYS A 67 13.27 -0.61 -12.68
CA LYS A 67 14.31 -0.47 -13.70
C LYS A 67 13.90 -0.98 -15.07
N THR A 68 12.90 -1.85 -15.14
CA THR A 68 12.46 -2.49 -16.40
C THR A 68 11.00 -2.19 -16.69
N PHE A 69 10.64 -2.27 -17.97
CA PHE A 69 9.25 -2.14 -18.39
C PHE A 69 8.35 -3.22 -17.78
N GLU A 70 8.86 -4.45 -17.65
CA GLU A 70 8.14 -5.55 -16.99
C GLU A 70 7.83 -5.24 -15.53
N GLN A 71 8.81 -4.73 -14.77
CA GLN A 71 8.59 -4.29 -13.38
C GLN A 71 7.57 -3.15 -13.28
N LEU A 72 7.56 -2.24 -14.26
CA LEU A 72 6.57 -1.16 -14.32
C LEU A 72 5.16 -1.71 -14.58
N LYS A 73 5.03 -2.64 -15.54
CA LYS A 73 3.77 -3.31 -15.85
C LYS A 73 3.23 -4.05 -14.62
N ASP A 74 4.10 -4.81 -13.94
CA ASP A 74 3.74 -5.54 -12.73
C ASP A 74 3.30 -4.59 -11.61
N LEU A 75 4.02 -3.48 -11.41
CA LEU A 75 3.63 -2.46 -10.44
C LEU A 75 2.25 -1.89 -10.74
N LEU A 76 1.96 -1.52 -11.99
CA LEU A 76 0.68 -0.94 -12.37
C LEU A 76 -0.49 -1.93 -12.20
N ILE A 77 -0.31 -3.20 -12.58
CA ILE A 77 -1.32 -4.25 -12.37
C ILE A 77 -1.54 -4.46 -10.86
N THR A 78 -0.46 -4.50 -10.09
CA THR A 78 -0.51 -4.67 -8.64
C THR A 78 -1.26 -3.52 -7.97
N GLU A 79 -1.00 -2.26 -8.35
CA GLU A 79 -1.71 -1.11 -7.79
C GLU A 79 -3.19 -1.11 -8.19
N GLN A 80 -3.53 -1.57 -9.39
CA GLN A 80 -4.92 -1.77 -9.78
C GLN A 80 -5.61 -2.86 -8.96
N LEU A 81 -4.94 -3.97 -8.65
CA LEU A 81 -5.44 -5.01 -7.76
C LEU A 81 -5.67 -4.44 -6.35
N LYS A 82 -4.67 -3.75 -5.80
CA LYS A 82 -4.77 -3.10 -4.47
C LYS A 82 -5.96 -2.14 -4.37
N TYR A 83 -6.29 -1.43 -5.45
CA TYR A 83 -7.46 -0.55 -5.49
C TYR A 83 -8.80 -1.30 -5.39
N ARG A 84 -8.85 -2.57 -5.84
CA ARG A 84 -10.06 -3.40 -5.78
C ARG A 84 -10.24 -4.12 -4.45
N VAL A 85 -9.17 -4.26 -3.66
CA VAL A 85 -9.23 -4.94 -2.36
C VAL A 85 -9.95 -4.06 -1.33
N PRO A 86 -10.97 -4.58 -0.63
CA PRO A 86 -11.65 -3.86 0.44
C PRO A 86 -10.69 -3.39 1.54
N ALA A 87 -11.05 -2.30 2.23
CA ALA A 87 -10.18 -1.72 3.26
C ALA A 87 -9.93 -2.71 4.41
N GLU A 88 -10.94 -3.47 4.79
CA GLU A 88 -10.91 -4.47 5.86
C GLU A 88 -9.87 -5.55 5.56
N VAL A 89 -9.83 -6.03 4.31
CA VAL A 89 -8.86 -7.05 3.87
C VAL A 89 -7.45 -6.47 3.86
N ARG A 90 -7.29 -5.25 3.35
CA ARG A 90 -6.00 -4.55 3.27
C ARG A 90 -5.37 -4.30 4.65
N GLU A 91 -6.18 -4.06 5.69
CA GLU A 91 -5.68 -3.87 7.06
C GLU A 91 -4.90 -5.08 7.59
N HIS A 92 -5.20 -6.29 7.13
CA HIS A 92 -4.46 -7.50 7.49
C HIS A 92 -3.07 -7.58 6.87
N PHE A 93 -2.78 -6.78 5.84
CA PHE A 93 -1.54 -6.86 5.07
C PHE A 93 -0.69 -5.59 5.14
N LEU A 94 -0.97 -4.66 6.08
CA LEU A 94 -0.35 -3.32 6.08
C LEU A 94 1.19 -3.32 5.97
N ASP A 95 1.86 -4.27 6.63
CA ASP A 95 3.33 -4.36 6.61
C ASP A 95 3.90 -4.93 5.29
N ASP A 96 3.11 -5.73 4.57
CA ASP A 96 3.50 -6.35 3.31
C ASP A 96 2.94 -5.61 2.09
N TRP A 97 1.90 -4.79 2.27
CA TRP A 97 1.16 -4.12 1.20
C TRP A 97 2.03 -3.29 0.26
N ILE A 98 3.08 -2.66 0.79
CA ILE A 98 4.01 -1.84 0.00
C ILE A 98 5.09 -2.72 -0.68
N LYS A 99 5.41 -3.86 -0.08
CA LYS A 99 6.43 -4.80 -0.60
C LYS A 99 5.89 -5.62 -1.77
N LEU A 100 4.58 -5.88 -1.78
CA LEU A 100 3.88 -6.55 -2.86
C LEU A 100 3.91 -5.66 -4.10
N LYS A 101 4.85 -5.98 -5.00
CA LYS A 101 5.08 -5.30 -6.29
C LYS A 101 4.73 -6.19 -7.48
N THR A 102 4.54 -7.48 -7.24
CA THR A 102 4.16 -8.43 -8.28
C THR A 102 2.69 -8.77 -8.14
N PRO A 103 1.94 -8.81 -9.26
CA PRO A 103 0.50 -8.99 -9.21
C PRO A 103 0.11 -10.39 -8.73
N TYR A 104 0.90 -11.41 -9.09
CA TYR A 104 0.62 -12.80 -8.72
C TYR A 104 0.91 -13.08 -7.25
N GLU A 105 1.99 -12.55 -6.67
CA GLU A 105 2.26 -12.69 -5.23
C GLU A 105 1.16 -12.02 -4.39
N LEU A 106 0.64 -10.87 -4.83
CA LEU A 106 -0.50 -10.23 -4.19
C LEU A 106 -1.76 -11.10 -4.32
N ALA A 107 -2.04 -11.66 -5.50
CA ALA A 107 -3.20 -12.51 -5.73
C ALA A 107 -3.16 -13.77 -4.84
N GLU A 108 -2.01 -14.45 -4.78
CA GLU A 108 -1.83 -15.65 -3.93
C GLU A 108 -2.11 -15.35 -2.46
N LYS A 109 -1.59 -14.23 -1.92
CA LYS A 109 -1.86 -13.83 -0.53
C LYS A 109 -3.34 -13.50 -0.28
N LEU A 110 -4.03 -12.91 -1.26
CA LEU A 110 -5.45 -12.61 -1.15
C LEU A 110 -6.28 -13.91 -1.17
N ASP A 111 -5.97 -14.83 -2.07
CA ASP A 111 -6.64 -16.13 -2.20
C ASP A 111 -6.45 -16.98 -0.93
N GLU A 112 -5.24 -17.01 -0.37
CA GLU A 112 -4.94 -17.68 0.90
C GLU A 112 -5.80 -17.13 2.05
N TYR A 113 -5.88 -15.80 2.16
CA TYR A 113 -6.68 -15.15 3.20
C TYR A 113 -8.18 -15.39 3.02
N GLU A 114 -8.69 -15.34 1.79
CA GLU A 114 -10.09 -15.69 1.50
C GLU A 114 -10.40 -17.15 1.86
N SER A 115 -9.50 -18.08 1.55
CA SER A 115 -9.65 -19.49 1.91
C SER A 115 -9.74 -19.71 3.42
N ILE A 116 -8.86 -19.06 4.19
CA ILE A 116 -8.88 -19.10 5.66
C ILE A 116 -10.21 -18.55 6.19
N ARG A 117 -10.62 -17.37 5.74
CA ARG A 117 -11.88 -16.75 6.17
C ARG A 117 -13.09 -17.62 5.89
N VAL A 118 -13.18 -18.18 4.69
CA VAL A 118 -14.29 -19.08 4.33
C VAL A 118 -14.30 -20.33 5.21
N SER A 119 -13.12 -20.85 5.59
CA SER A 119 -13.00 -21.99 6.49
C SER A 119 -13.45 -21.68 7.92
N GLU A 120 -13.11 -20.49 8.43
CA GLU A 120 -13.51 -19.99 9.75
C GLU A 120 -15.02 -19.75 9.80
N GLU A 121 -15.58 -19.11 8.78
CA GLU A 121 -17.03 -18.88 8.67
C GLU A 121 -17.83 -20.18 8.63
N LYS A 122 -17.34 -21.20 7.90
CA LYS A 122 -17.96 -22.53 7.89
C LYS A 122 -17.90 -23.21 9.27
N SER A 123 -16.80 -23.05 9.99
CA SER A 123 -16.63 -23.61 11.34
C SER A 123 -17.56 -22.95 12.35
N LEU A 124 -17.67 -21.61 12.31
CA LEU A 124 -18.58 -20.84 13.17
C LEU A 124 -20.05 -21.19 12.90
N ARG A 125 -20.45 -21.33 11.62
CA ARG A 125 -21.82 -21.75 11.26
C ARG A 125 -22.17 -23.11 11.83
N LYS A 126 -21.26 -24.09 11.78
CA LYS A 126 -21.47 -25.44 12.35
C LYS A 126 -21.69 -25.39 13.88
N ILE A 127 -20.94 -24.56 14.60
CA ILE A 127 -21.09 -24.39 16.05
C ILE A 127 -22.46 -23.79 16.39
N VAL A 128 -22.86 -22.76 15.66
CA VAL A 128 -24.16 -22.10 15.86
C VAL A 128 -25.34 -23.02 15.54
N THR A 129 -25.25 -23.84 14.48
CA THR A 129 -26.30 -24.82 14.17
C THR A 129 -26.38 -25.93 15.23
N ASN A 130 -25.24 -26.44 15.72
CA ASN A 130 -25.25 -27.47 16.75
C ASN A 130 -25.76 -26.96 18.11
N SER A 131 -25.60 -25.66 18.40
CA SER A 131 -26.10 -25.04 19.64
C SER A 131 -27.60 -24.74 19.64
N LYS A 132 -28.27 -24.82 18.48
CA LYS A 132 -29.73 -24.63 18.35
C LYS A 132 -30.53 -25.93 18.34
N VAL A 133 -29.85 -27.08 18.34
CA VAL A 133 -30.46 -28.42 18.27
C VAL A 133 -30.40 -29.14 19.63
N VAL A 134 -29.95 -28.45 20.69
CA VAL A 134 -29.96 -28.94 22.09
C VAL A 134 -30.93 -28.10 22.91
#